data_AF-A0AAU3G196-F1
#
_entry.id   AF-A0AAU3G196-F1
#
_cell.length_a   1.000
_cell.length_b   1.000
_cell.length_c   1.000
_cell.angle_alpha   90.00
_cell.angle_beta   90.00
_cell.angle_gamma   90.00
#
_symmetry.space_group_name_H-M   'P 1'
#
loop_
_entity.id
_entity.type
_entity.pdbx_description
1 polymer ?
#
loop_
_entity_poly.entity_id
_entity_poly.type
_entity_poly.pdbx_seq_one_letter_code
_entity_poly.pdbx_strand_id
1 'polypeptide(L)'
;MTDSRAAMAKLRAELVGLGVTDAYEVCEDAILSVWIGLVVTFRDGFYRWQEGVVKRRHLGTDPVGCAIRVARRHAELQADAPPWWDELAKTLRGEAAENYP
;
A
#
# COMPACT_ATOMS: atom_id res chain seq x y z
N MET A 1 -9.48 17.96 3.79
CA MET A 1 -9.98 16.57 3.80
C MET A 1 -10.13 16.02 2.39
N THR A 2 -10.80 16.74 1.47
CA THR A 2 -10.98 16.35 0.06
C THR A 2 -9.67 16.14 -0.73
N ASP A 3 -8.64 16.92 -0.43
CA ASP A 3 -7.35 16.84 -1.14
C ASP A 3 -6.58 15.54 -0.85
N SER A 4 -6.64 15.04 0.39
CA SER A 4 -5.97 13.79 0.76
C SER A 4 -6.62 12.59 0.07
N ARG A 5 -7.96 12.51 0.08
CA ARG A 5 -8.70 11.45 -0.62
C ARG A 5 -8.37 11.44 -2.12
N ALA A 6 -8.39 12.60 -2.77
CA ALA A 6 -8.05 12.71 -4.18
C ALA A 6 -6.58 12.32 -4.46
N ALA A 7 -5.65 12.71 -3.59
CA ALA A 7 -4.25 12.34 -3.69
C ALA A 7 -4.02 10.83 -3.52
N MET A 8 -4.71 10.19 -2.58
CA MET A 8 -4.63 8.73 -2.36
C MET A 8 -5.28 7.95 -3.50
N ALA A 9 -6.42 8.40 -4.02
CA ALA A 9 -7.06 7.80 -5.19
C ALA A 9 -6.17 7.83 -6.44
N LYS A 10 -5.50 8.96 -6.69
CA LYS A 10 -4.50 9.08 -7.77
C LYS A 10 -3.34 8.12 -7.57
N LEU A 11 -2.74 8.11 -6.37
CA LEU A 11 -1.66 7.18 -6.05
C LEU A 11 -2.07 5.72 -6.27
N ARG A 12 -3.28 5.34 -5.86
CA ARG A 12 -3.80 3.99 -6.07
C ARG A 12 -3.95 3.66 -7.55
N ALA A 13 -4.43 4.59 -8.37
CA ALA A 13 -4.53 4.39 -9.82
C ALA A 13 -3.14 4.16 -10.46
N GLU A 14 -2.14 4.94 -10.06
CA GLU A 14 -0.75 4.76 -10.53
C GLU A 14 -0.17 3.41 -10.10
N LEU A 15 -0.43 2.98 -8.86
CA LEU A 15 -0.01 1.66 -8.36
C LEU A 15 -0.65 0.52 -9.13
N VAL A 16 -1.95 0.61 -9.44
CA VAL A 16 -2.64 -0.38 -10.29
C VAL A 16 -2.02 -0.41 -11.69
N GLY A 17 -1.67 0.74 -12.27
CA GLY A 17 -0.96 0.82 -13.55
C GLY A 17 0.42 0.14 -13.54
N LEU A 18 1.03 0.00 -12.36
CA LEU A 18 2.30 -0.69 -12.15
C LEU A 18 2.14 -2.17 -11.73
N GLY A 19 0.90 -2.70 -11.72
CA GLY A 19 0.60 -4.09 -11.35
C GLY A 19 0.41 -4.32 -9.85
N VAL A 20 0.39 -3.28 -9.02
CA VAL A 20 0.10 -3.38 -7.59
C VAL A 20 -1.42 -3.22 -7.37
N THR A 21 -2.14 -4.34 -7.47
CA THR A 21 -3.61 -4.35 -7.45
C THR A 21 -4.23 -4.48 -6.06
N ASP A 22 -3.45 -4.98 -5.11
CA ASP A 22 -3.94 -5.37 -3.78
C ASP A 22 -3.90 -4.22 -2.76
N ALA A 23 -3.60 -3.00 -3.21
CA ALA A 23 -3.55 -1.83 -2.34
C ALA A 23 -4.95 -1.34 -1.95
N TYR A 24 -5.17 -1.14 -0.64
CA TYR A 24 -6.45 -0.73 -0.06
C TYR A 24 -6.29 0.30 1.04
N GLU A 25 -7.34 1.10 1.27
CA GLU A 25 -7.35 2.13 2.32
C GLU A 25 -7.69 1.50 3.69
N VAL A 26 -6.94 1.85 4.73
CA VAL A 26 -7.09 1.28 6.09
C VAL A 26 -7.91 2.17 7.02
N CYS A 27 -7.88 3.48 6.80
CA CYS A 27 -8.64 4.48 7.55
C CYS A 27 -9.11 5.55 6.58
N GLU A 28 -10.21 6.23 6.90
CA GLU A 28 -10.78 7.30 6.07
C GLU A 28 -9.68 8.30 5.64
N ASP A 29 -9.31 8.19 4.36
CA ASP A 29 -8.62 9.18 3.52
C ASP A 29 -7.13 9.45 3.73
N ALA A 30 -6.41 8.70 4.58
CA ALA A 30 -5.03 9.07 4.89
C ALA A 30 -4.00 7.94 4.85
N ILE A 31 -4.41 6.67 4.78
CA ILE A 31 -3.49 5.52 4.84
C ILE A 31 -3.89 4.49 3.79
N LEU A 32 -2.99 4.24 2.84
CA LEU A 32 -3.07 3.16 1.87
C LEU A 32 -2.11 2.05 2.29
N SER A 33 -2.65 0.88 2.62
CA SER A 33 -1.88 -0.34 2.78
C SER A 33 -1.57 -0.92 1.42
N VAL A 34 -0.31 -1.27 1.19
CA VAL A 34 0.19 -1.80 -0.08
C VAL A 34 0.72 -3.23 0.08
N TRP A 35 1.34 -3.52 1.23
CA TRP A 35 1.81 -4.84 1.62
C TRP A 35 1.82 -4.94 3.15
N ILE A 36 2.02 -6.15 3.69
CA ILE A 36 2.22 -6.30 5.13
C ILE A 36 3.47 -5.52 5.55
N GLY A 37 3.24 -4.51 6.39
CA GLY A 37 4.25 -3.56 6.83
C GLY A 37 4.51 -2.41 5.86
N LEU A 38 4.02 -2.42 4.62
CA LEU A 38 4.23 -1.32 3.66
C LEU A 38 2.98 -0.46 3.55
N VAL A 39 3.05 0.76 4.08
CA VAL A 39 1.94 1.72 4.05
C VAL A 39 2.37 3.05 3.45
N VAL A 40 1.45 3.74 2.79
CA VAL A 40 1.63 5.10 2.26
C VAL A 40 0.60 6.02 2.89
N THR A 41 1.04 7.21 3.26
CA THR A 41 0.21 8.27 3.83
C THR A 41 0.40 9.56 3.05
N PHE A 42 -0.65 10.37 2.97
CA PHE A 42 -0.58 11.71 2.38
C PHE A 42 -0.92 12.75 3.44
N ARG A 43 0.05 13.60 3.76
CA ARG A 43 -0.09 14.61 4.81
C ARG A 43 0.76 15.83 4.48
N ASP A 44 0.20 17.01 4.74
CA ASP A 44 0.83 18.32 4.47
C ASP A 44 1.22 18.52 2.98
N GLY A 45 0.52 17.87 2.05
CA GLY A 45 0.82 17.94 0.62
C GLY A 45 1.87 16.93 0.13
N PHE A 46 2.33 16.03 0.98
CA PHE A 46 3.38 15.08 0.66
C PHE A 46 2.97 13.63 0.90
N TYR A 47 3.38 12.76 -0.02
CA TYR A 47 3.41 11.32 0.17
C TYR A 47 4.56 10.92 1.09
N ARG A 48 4.26 10.00 2.01
CA ARG A 48 5.20 9.41 2.96
C ARG A 48 4.89 7.93 3.07
N TRP A 49 5.88 7.08 2.89
CA TRP A 49 5.71 5.64 3.07
C TRP A 49 6.51 5.12 4.26
N GLN A 50 6.12 3.97 4.79
CA GLN A 50 6.72 3.34 5.95
C GLN A 50 6.77 1.83 5.73
N GLU A 51 7.83 1.19 6.23
CA GLU A 51 8.01 -0.26 6.23
C GLU A 51 8.14 -0.77 7.67
N GLY A 52 7.19 -1.58 8.11
CA GLY A 52 7.08 -2.08 9.49
C GLY A 52 7.03 -0.93 10.50
N VAL A 53 7.83 -1.01 11.57
CA VAL A 53 8.00 0.06 12.56
C VAL A 53 9.00 1.14 12.12
N VAL A 54 9.74 0.90 11.03
CA VAL A 54 10.82 1.79 10.57
C VAL A 54 10.26 2.79 9.57
N LYS A 55 10.23 4.06 9.97
CA LYS A 55 9.82 5.18 9.10
C LYS A 55 10.90 5.45 8.04
N ARG A 56 10.86 4.74 6.92
CA ARG A 56 11.66 5.08 5.73
C ARG A 56 11.03 6.25 4.99
N ARG A 57 11.43 7.46 5.39
CA ARG A 57 10.88 8.70 4.82
C ARG A 57 11.47 8.95 3.42
N HIS A 58 10.67 8.75 2.39
CA HIS A 58 10.87 9.45 1.12
C HIS A 58 9.70 10.41 0.92
N LEU A 59 9.98 11.69 1.13
CA LEU A 59 9.05 12.77 0.90
C LEU A 59 8.93 13.01 -0.61
N GLY A 60 7.70 13.10 -1.12
CA GLY A 60 7.46 13.47 -2.52
C GLY A 60 6.06 14.04 -2.70
N THR A 61 5.89 14.94 -3.65
CA THR A 61 4.59 15.54 -4.01
C THR A 61 3.98 14.89 -5.25
N ASP A 62 4.81 14.23 -6.08
CA ASP A 62 4.40 13.57 -7.30
C ASP A 62 3.85 12.15 -7.01
N PRO A 63 2.57 11.86 -7.34
CA PRO A 63 1.98 10.54 -7.18
C PRO A 63 2.67 9.47 -8.03
N VAL A 64 3.12 9.80 -9.25
CA VAL A 64 3.72 8.82 -10.18
C VAL A 64 5.07 8.34 -9.62
N GLY A 65 5.95 9.28 -9.29
CA GLY A 65 7.23 8.97 -8.66
C GLY A 65 7.07 8.26 -7.32
N CYS A 66 6.02 8.58 -6.55
CA CYS A 66 5.68 7.84 -5.34
C CYS A 66 5.30 6.39 -5.65
N ALA A 67 4.40 6.17 -6.61
CA ALA A 67 3.96 4.84 -7.03
C ALA A 67 5.13 3.98 -7.52
N ILE A 68 6.03 4.52 -8.33
CA ILE A 68 7.22 3.79 -8.83
C ILE A 68 8.09 3.29 -7.67
N ARG A 69 8.37 4.15 -6.68
CA ARG A 69 9.19 3.76 -5.51
C ARG A 69 8.52 2.69 -4.67
N VAL A 70 7.22 2.86 -4.44
CA VAL A 70 6.42 1.91 -3.65
C VAL A 70 6.28 0.58 -4.37
N ALA A 71 6.00 0.57 -5.68
CA ALA A 71 5.89 -0.63 -6.49
C ALA A 71 7.22 -1.40 -6.56
N ARG A 72 8.35 -0.69 -6.72
CA ARG A 72 9.67 -1.31 -6.63
C ARG A 72 9.87 -1.99 -5.28
N ARG A 73 9.58 -1.30 -4.18
CA ARG A 73 9.76 -1.90 -2.84
C ARG A 73 8.79 -3.07 -2.60
N HIS A 74 7.55 -2.96 -3.07
CA HIS A 74 6.58 -4.05 -3.04
C HIS A 74 7.13 -5.30 -3.73
N ALA A 75 7.72 -5.17 -4.93
CA ALA A 75 8.33 -6.30 -5.64
C ALA A 75 9.52 -6.90 -4.87
N GLU A 76 10.37 -6.07 -4.25
CA GLU A 76 11.47 -6.54 -3.39
C GLU A 76 10.93 -7.34 -2.19
N LEU A 77 9.89 -6.84 -1.52
CA LEU A 77 9.26 -7.53 -0.38
C LEU A 77 8.57 -8.83 -0.77
N GLN A 78 7.95 -8.89 -1.96
CA GLN A 78 7.37 -10.11 -2.48
C GLN A 78 8.43 -11.16 -2.81
N ALA A 79 9.58 -10.75 -3.37
CA ALA A 79 10.68 -11.66 -3.67
C ALA A 79 11.32 -12.26 -2.40
N ASP A 80 11.31 -11.51 -1.30
CA ASP A 80 11.81 -11.95 0.01
C ASP A 80 10.76 -12.71 0.85
N ALA A 81 9.51 -12.84 0.35
CA ALA A 81 8.44 -13.49 1.09
C ALA A 81 8.71 -15.00 1.25
N PRO A 82 8.47 -15.59 2.45
CA PRO A 82 8.62 -17.02 2.64
C PRO A 82 7.69 -17.82 1.71
N PRO A 83 8.07 -19.04 1.26
CA PRO A 83 7.25 -19.83 0.33
C PRO A 83 5.84 -20.17 0.84
N TRP A 84 5.66 -20.25 2.18
CA TRP A 84 4.35 -20.50 2.80
C TRP A 84 3.42 -19.27 2.78
N TRP A 85 3.93 -18.10 2.38
CA TRP A 85 3.17 -16.85 2.38
C TRP A 85 1.99 -16.88 1.41
N ASP A 86 2.19 -17.41 0.21
CA ASP A 86 1.12 -17.50 -0.79
C ASP A 86 0.00 -18.45 -0.35
N GLU A 87 0.34 -19.53 0.35
CA GLU A 87 -0.63 -20.46 0.94
C GLU A 87 -1.42 -19.78 2.05
N LEU A 88 -0.75 -19.11 2.99
CA LEU A 88 -1.41 -18.36 4.05
C LEU A 88 -2.30 -17.25 3.50
N ALA A 89 -1.82 -16.49 2.49
CA ALA A 89 -2.59 -15.42 1.86
C ALA A 89 -3.86 -15.96 1.18
N LYS A 90 -3.78 -17.13 0.53
CA LYS A 90 -4.95 -17.81 -0.03
C LYS A 90 -5.93 -18.24 1.06
N THR A 91 -5.46 -18.81 2.17
CA THR A 91 -6.31 -19.20 3.31
C THR A 91 -7.02 -17.99 3.91
N LEU A 92 -6.29 -16.92 4.21
CA LEU A 92 -6.87 -15.70 4.80
C LEU A 92 -7.86 -15.01 3.85
N ARG A 93 -7.61 -15.02 2.53
CA ARG A 93 -8.54 -14.47 1.53
C ARG A 93 -9.75 -15.39 1.27
N GLY A 94 -9.60 -16.70 1.44
CA GLY A 94 -10.66 -17.70 1.27
C GLY A 94 -11.62 -17.79 2.46
N GLU A 95 -11.16 -17.49 3.68
CA GLU A 95 -12.00 -17.44 4.88
C GLU A 95 -12.76 -16.11 5.06
N ALA A 96 -12.44 -15.09 4.25
CA ALA A 96 -13.12 -13.80 4.26
C ALA A 96 -14.49 -13.83 3.56
N ALA A 97 -15.46 -14.56 4.13
CA ALA A 97 -16.89 -14.32 3.81
C ALA A 97 -17.93 -14.84 4.83
N GLU A 98 -17.63 -15.73 5.79
CA GLU A 98 -18.74 -16.39 6.52
C GLU A 98 -18.77 -16.29 8.06
N ASN A 99 -17.75 -15.81 8.76
CA ASN A 99 -17.82 -15.77 10.23
C ASN A 99 -17.03 -14.61 10.87
N TYR A 100 -17.43 -13.37 10.60
CA TYR A 100 -17.10 -12.25 11.49
C TYR A 100 -18.41 -11.79 12.17
N PRO A 101 -18.55 -11.92 13.51
CA PRO A 101 -19.76 -11.51 14.23
C PRO A 101 -19.96 -9.98 14.23
#